data_AF-A0A7X7F2U9-F1
#
_entry.id   AF-A0A7X7F2U9-F1
#
_cell.length_a   1.000
_cell.length_b   1.000
_cell.length_c   1.000
_cell.angle_alpha   90.00
_cell.angle_beta   90.00
_cell.angle_gamma   90.00
#
_symmetry.space_group_name_H-M   'P 1'
#
loop_
_entity.id
_entity.type
_entity.pdbx_description
1 polymer ?
#
loop_
_entity_poly.entity_id
_entity_poly.type
_entity_poly.pdbx_seq_one_letter_code
_entity_poly.pdbx_strand_id
1 'polypeptide(L)'
;MRRLRLLLMGGFGLLIGVLAIRLIIVASGTETGADGLLMTWRDASVGQIVGPSVPVSQRTAAEQAEFWLAETDRILADAPDDAELIMGAAIVLASPTMDAIWGRNTTFEALTSGFGPIPRTDYEAIEKESRQFDERCRQRCLDLAEKATTLEPDNPIWWRLRAALQFRGSGLSQIDEPRNPNWPAVLEEAVGHDPDNALYDYLAVFTLWEAAFKVEYDASHNCLITIQDPDGFARAETHIDRAQTKSLIRGYASGMSAVDKLLARANLWSTDC
;
A
#
# COMPACT_ATOMS: atom_id res chain seq x y z
N MET A 1 -16.55 45.88 -40.12
CA MET A 1 -15.82 45.52 -38.89
C MET A 1 -16.71 45.17 -37.69
N ARG A 2 -17.75 45.94 -37.34
CA ARG A 2 -18.60 45.70 -36.15
C ARG A 2 -19.39 44.37 -36.15
N ARG A 3 -19.92 43.95 -37.30
CA ARG A 3 -20.64 42.67 -37.47
C ARG A 3 -19.74 41.42 -37.35
N LEU A 4 -18.48 41.53 -37.81
CA LEU A 4 -17.50 40.44 -37.71
C LEU A 4 -17.07 40.20 -36.26
N ARG A 5 -16.94 41.26 -35.44
CA ARG A 5 -16.64 41.16 -34.00
C ARG A 5 -17.78 40.51 -33.21
N LEU A 6 -19.03 40.81 -33.53
CA LEU A 6 -20.20 40.19 -32.90
C LEU A 6 -20.33 38.69 -33.24
N LEU A 7 -20.03 38.31 -34.49
CA LEU A 7 -20.02 36.90 -34.91
C LEU A 7 -18.85 36.12 -34.27
N LEU A 8 -17.67 36.72 -34.15
CA LEU A 8 -16.53 36.12 -33.46
C LEU A 8 -16.77 35.98 -31.95
N MET A 9 -17.35 36.98 -31.30
CA MET A 9 -17.75 36.89 -29.88
C MET A 9 -18.86 35.85 -29.65
N GLY A 10 -19.85 35.78 -30.53
CA GLY A 10 -20.91 34.78 -30.47
C GLY A 10 -20.39 33.35 -30.68
N GLY A 11 -19.51 33.16 -31.67
CA GLY A 11 -18.85 31.88 -31.93
C GLY A 11 -17.92 31.44 -30.80
N PHE A 12 -17.20 32.38 -30.18
CA PHE A 12 -16.34 32.10 -29.04
C PHE A 12 -17.15 31.74 -27.78
N GLY A 13 -18.26 32.45 -27.52
CA GLY A 13 -19.18 32.10 -26.43
C GLY A 13 -19.81 30.72 -26.60
N LEU A 14 -20.21 30.37 -27.83
CA LEU A 14 -20.72 29.03 -28.16
C LEU A 14 -19.65 27.95 -27.92
N LEU A 15 -18.41 28.18 -28.37
CA LEU A 15 -17.29 27.27 -28.16
C LEU A 15 -17.03 27.01 -26.68
N ILE A 16 -16.99 28.07 -25.86
CA ILE A 16 -16.83 27.95 -24.40
C ILE A 16 -17.99 27.16 -23.79
N GLY A 17 -19.23 27.44 -24.22
CA GLY A 17 -20.41 26.71 -23.74
C GLY A 17 -20.33 25.21 -24.04
N VAL A 18 -19.93 24.83 -25.26
CA VAL A 18 -19.76 23.42 -25.65
C VAL A 18 -18.64 22.75 -24.85
N LEU A 19 -17.51 23.45 -24.63
CA LEU A 19 -16.41 22.93 -23.82
C LEU A 19 -16.81 22.76 -22.36
N ALA A 20 -17.57 23.70 -21.78
CA ALA A 20 -18.08 23.61 -20.41
C ALA A 20 -19.07 22.45 -20.24
N ILE A 21 -20.00 22.27 -21.19
CA ILE A 21 -20.93 21.13 -21.17
C ILE A 21 -20.18 19.81 -21.29
N ARG A 22 -19.21 19.71 -22.20
CA ARG A 22 -18.39 18.50 -22.35
C ARG A 22 -17.58 18.21 -21.09
N LEU A 23 -17.03 19.25 -20.45
CA LEU A 23 -16.30 19.13 -19.20
C LEU A 23 -17.20 18.59 -18.08
N ILE A 24 -18.42 19.11 -17.94
CA ILE A 24 -19.42 18.63 -16.97
C ILE A 24 -19.77 17.17 -17.24
N ILE A 25 -20.04 16.80 -18.50
CA ILE A 25 -20.38 15.42 -18.87
C ILE A 25 -19.24 14.47 -18.50
N VAL A 26 -18.00 14.80 -18.88
CA VAL A 26 -16.83 13.97 -18.57
C VAL A 26 -16.61 13.86 -17.06
N ALA A 27 -16.66 14.98 -16.35
CA ALA A 27 -16.43 15.00 -14.91
C ALA A 27 -17.53 14.30 -14.10
N SER A 28 -18.77 14.32 -14.57
CA SER A 28 -19.89 13.59 -13.96
C SER A 28 -19.89 12.09 -14.29
N GLY A 29 -19.21 11.70 -15.38
CA GLY A 29 -19.12 10.32 -15.83
C GLY A 29 -17.90 9.57 -15.32
N THR A 30 -16.95 10.25 -14.67
CA THR A 30 -15.76 9.64 -14.06
C THR A 30 -15.82 9.78 -12.55
N GLU A 31 -15.58 8.68 -11.83
CA GLU A 31 -15.70 8.59 -10.37
C GLU A 31 -14.83 9.63 -9.62
N THR A 32 -13.73 10.07 -10.24
CA THR A 32 -12.79 11.08 -9.72
C THR A 32 -12.84 12.42 -10.49
N GLY A 33 -13.79 12.59 -11.43
CA GLY A 33 -13.79 13.71 -12.37
C GLY A 33 -14.05 15.08 -11.75
N ALA A 34 -15.00 15.13 -10.81
CA ALA A 34 -15.33 16.36 -10.08
C ALA A 34 -14.17 16.80 -9.18
N ASP A 35 -13.56 15.86 -8.46
CA ASP A 35 -12.41 16.12 -7.57
C ASP A 35 -11.19 16.59 -8.34
N GLY A 36 -10.88 15.96 -9.49
CA GLY A 36 -9.78 16.38 -10.36
C GLY A 36 -9.97 17.79 -10.92
N LEU A 37 -11.21 18.19 -11.21
CA LEU A 37 -11.51 19.56 -11.64
C LEU A 37 -11.36 20.58 -10.53
N LEU A 38 -11.85 20.25 -9.33
CA LEU A 38 -11.70 21.11 -8.15
C LEU A 38 -10.22 21.33 -7.82
N MET A 39 -9.40 20.28 -7.90
CA MET A 39 -7.95 20.40 -7.75
C MET A 39 -7.31 21.27 -8.82
N THR A 40 -7.59 21.01 -10.09
CA THR A 40 -7.04 21.80 -11.20
C THR A 40 -7.39 23.28 -11.05
N TRP A 41 -8.62 23.56 -10.61
CA TRP A 41 -9.08 24.93 -10.39
C TRP A 41 -8.40 25.57 -9.17
N ARG A 42 -8.26 24.86 -8.05
CA ARG A 42 -7.53 25.32 -6.85
C ARG A 42 -6.07 25.57 -7.15
N ASP A 43 -5.39 24.66 -7.83
CA ASP A 43 -3.97 24.82 -8.19
C ASP A 43 -3.77 26.01 -9.13
N ALA A 44 -4.68 26.21 -10.09
CA ALA A 44 -4.66 27.36 -10.99
C ALA A 44 -4.97 28.70 -10.32
N SER A 45 -5.67 28.71 -9.19
CA SER A 45 -6.12 29.93 -8.49
C SER A 45 -5.30 30.21 -7.24
N VAL A 46 -5.43 29.37 -6.21
CA VAL A 46 -4.78 29.54 -4.90
C VAL A 46 -3.41 28.87 -4.88
N GLY A 47 -3.17 27.86 -5.71
CA GLY A 47 -1.89 27.12 -5.76
C GLY A 47 -0.69 27.97 -6.15
N GLN A 48 -0.89 29.14 -6.76
CA GLN A 48 0.18 30.12 -6.98
C GLN A 48 0.73 30.74 -5.68
N ILE A 49 -0.04 30.69 -4.59
CA ILE A 49 0.29 31.27 -3.28
C ILE A 49 0.70 30.19 -2.29
N VAL A 50 -0.07 29.10 -2.21
CA VAL A 50 0.14 28.01 -1.23
C VAL A 50 0.85 26.77 -1.80
N GLY A 51 1.20 26.78 -3.08
CA GLY A 51 1.75 25.63 -3.78
C GLY A 51 0.66 24.66 -4.29
N PRO A 52 1.03 23.80 -5.27
CA PRO A 52 0.12 22.80 -5.82
C PRO A 52 -0.24 21.75 -4.76
N SER A 53 -1.45 21.22 -4.84
CA SER A 53 -1.84 20.10 -4.00
C SER A 53 -1.11 18.83 -4.43
N VAL A 54 -0.26 18.27 -3.57
CA VAL A 54 0.39 16.98 -3.84
C VAL A 54 -0.51 15.86 -3.31
N PRO A 55 -1.02 14.96 -4.19
CA PRO A 55 -1.78 13.78 -3.75
C PRO A 55 -1.00 12.99 -2.72
N VAL A 56 -1.67 12.41 -1.72
CA VAL A 56 -1.00 11.64 -0.65
C VAL A 56 -0.09 10.56 -1.26
N SER A 57 -0.53 9.90 -2.32
CA SER A 57 0.25 8.85 -2.99
C SER A 57 1.55 9.35 -3.63
N GLN A 58 1.71 10.66 -3.84
CA GLN A 58 2.89 11.31 -4.40
C GLN A 58 3.84 11.89 -3.34
N ARG A 59 3.42 11.91 -2.07
CA ARG A 59 4.22 12.44 -0.96
C ARG A 59 5.35 11.49 -0.57
N THR A 60 6.28 11.96 0.26
CA THR A 60 7.32 11.11 0.86
C THR A 60 6.68 10.06 1.78
N ALA A 61 7.42 8.98 2.06
CA ALA A 61 6.99 7.95 2.99
C ALA A 61 6.64 8.53 4.39
N ALA A 62 7.43 9.49 4.88
CA ALA A 62 7.18 10.15 6.15
C ALA A 62 5.87 10.96 6.18
N GLU A 63 5.62 11.74 5.13
CA GLU A 63 4.39 12.54 4.98
C GLU A 63 3.15 11.67 4.79
N GLN A 64 3.27 10.55 4.06
CA GLN A 64 2.19 9.56 3.93
C GLN A 64 1.84 8.96 5.30
N ALA A 65 2.85 8.60 6.10
CA ALA A 65 2.64 8.06 7.45
C ALA A 65 1.91 9.07 8.34
N GLU A 66 2.35 10.33 8.37
CA GLU A 66 1.72 11.40 9.15
C GLU A 66 0.25 11.60 8.75
N PHE A 67 -0.02 11.67 7.44
CA PHE A 67 -1.38 11.78 6.93
C PHE A 67 -2.24 10.58 7.35
N TRP A 68 -1.79 9.34 7.09
CA TRP A 68 -2.60 8.15 7.34
C TRP A 68 -2.84 7.90 8.83
N LEU A 69 -1.88 8.21 9.70
CA LEU A 69 -2.07 8.13 11.14
C LEU A 69 -3.18 9.09 11.61
N ALA A 70 -3.10 10.37 11.21
CA ALA A 70 -4.11 11.36 11.57
C ALA A 70 -5.50 11.01 10.99
N GLU A 71 -5.53 10.58 9.73
CA GLU A 71 -6.78 10.34 9.03
C GLU A 71 -7.49 9.06 9.50
N THR A 72 -6.73 8.01 9.81
CA THR A 72 -7.30 6.80 10.42
C THR A 72 -7.83 7.09 11.82
N ASP A 73 -7.12 7.88 12.64
CA ASP A 73 -7.63 8.28 13.96
C ASP A 73 -8.94 9.08 13.85
N ARG A 74 -9.03 10.00 12.88
CA ARG A 74 -10.26 10.77 12.63
C ARG A 74 -11.41 9.86 12.21
N ILE A 75 -11.21 8.98 11.23
CA ILE A 75 -12.26 8.08 10.72
C ILE A 75 -12.74 7.12 11.81
N LEU A 76 -11.81 6.57 12.59
CA LEU A 76 -12.11 5.59 13.63
C LEU A 76 -12.72 6.23 14.88
N ALA A 77 -12.55 7.53 15.12
CA ALA A 77 -13.26 8.24 16.18
C ALA A 77 -14.79 8.23 15.97
N ASP A 78 -15.24 8.28 14.70
CA ASP A 78 -16.66 8.26 14.34
C ASP A 78 -17.25 6.84 14.30
N ALA A 79 -16.41 5.81 14.15
CA ALA A 79 -16.82 4.41 14.04
C ALA A 79 -15.84 3.47 14.79
N PRO A 80 -15.74 3.58 16.12
CA PRO A 80 -14.69 2.92 16.90
C PRO A 80 -14.84 1.39 17.00
N ASP A 81 -15.99 0.83 16.63
CA ASP A 81 -16.32 -0.60 16.71
C ASP A 81 -16.62 -1.24 15.34
N ASP A 82 -16.36 -0.53 14.24
CA ASP A 82 -16.52 -1.06 12.88
C ASP A 82 -15.25 -1.85 12.49
N ALA A 83 -15.28 -3.18 12.69
CA ALA A 83 -14.12 -4.05 12.48
C ALA A 83 -13.55 -3.98 11.05
N GLU A 84 -14.42 -3.80 10.05
CA GLU A 84 -14.01 -3.64 8.65
C GLU A 84 -13.26 -2.33 8.44
N LEU A 85 -13.71 -1.20 9.00
CA LEU A 85 -12.96 0.05 8.93
C LEU A 85 -11.63 -0.02 9.69
N ILE A 86 -11.63 -0.65 10.86
CA ILE A 86 -10.43 -0.84 11.67
C ILE A 86 -9.40 -1.66 10.92
N MET A 87 -9.82 -2.76 10.26
CA MET A 87 -8.90 -3.54 9.44
C MET A 87 -8.46 -2.78 8.19
N GLY A 88 -9.35 -2.03 7.54
CA GLY A 88 -8.98 -1.13 6.44
C GLY A 88 -7.88 -0.15 6.86
N ALA A 89 -8.02 0.46 8.04
CA ALA A 89 -7.01 1.34 8.63
C ALA A 89 -5.69 0.61 8.90
N ALA A 90 -5.74 -0.63 9.42
CA ALA A 90 -4.54 -1.44 9.60
C ALA A 90 -3.80 -1.69 8.27
N ILE A 91 -4.53 -1.99 7.19
CA ILE A 91 -3.95 -2.28 5.87
C ILE A 91 -3.28 -1.05 5.27
N VAL A 92 -3.90 0.14 5.31
CA VAL A 92 -3.26 1.35 4.74
C VAL A 92 -2.02 1.79 5.53
N LEU A 93 -1.96 1.45 6.83
CA LEU A 93 -0.80 1.69 7.69
C LEU A 93 0.27 0.60 7.57
N ALA A 94 0.05 -0.43 6.75
CA ALA A 94 1.01 -1.51 6.56
C ALA A 94 2.14 -1.16 5.61
N SER A 95 1.91 -0.29 4.64
CA SER A 95 2.93 0.08 3.66
C SER A 95 2.60 1.41 2.99
N PRO A 96 3.61 2.23 2.65
CA PRO A 96 3.37 3.41 1.83
C PRO A 96 2.92 3.01 0.43
N THR A 97 2.31 3.95 -0.30
CA THR A 97 2.14 3.77 -1.74
C THR A 97 3.50 3.85 -2.42
N MET A 98 3.84 2.80 -3.15
CA MET A 98 5.18 2.62 -3.69
C MET A 98 5.46 3.52 -4.91
N ASP A 99 4.46 3.88 -5.72
CA ASP A 99 4.65 4.60 -6.99
C ASP A 99 5.55 5.83 -6.89
N ALA A 100 5.36 6.66 -5.87
CA ALA A 100 6.17 7.86 -5.69
C ALA A 100 7.56 7.60 -5.11
N ILE A 101 7.69 6.57 -4.28
CA ILE A 101 8.98 6.12 -3.75
C ILE A 101 9.83 5.59 -4.90
N TRP A 102 9.27 4.75 -5.77
CA TRP A 102 9.95 4.27 -6.97
C TRP A 102 10.22 5.41 -7.95
N GLY A 103 9.25 6.29 -8.22
CA GLY A 103 9.42 7.41 -9.14
C GLY A 103 10.53 8.39 -8.76
N ARG A 104 10.75 8.63 -7.45
CA ARG A 104 11.85 9.49 -6.97
C ARG A 104 13.21 8.81 -7.02
N ASN A 105 13.24 7.50 -6.84
CA ASN A 105 14.47 6.72 -6.69
C ASN A 105 14.86 5.93 -7.95
N THR A 106 14.06 6.01 -9.02
CA THR A 106 14.39 5.49 -10.35
C THR A 106 14.69 6.64 -11.29
N THR A 107 15.93 6.71 -11.75
CA THR A 107 16.36 7.62 -12.82
C THR A 107 16.49 6.88 -14.14
N PHE A 108 16.32 7.58 -15.25
CA PHE A 108 16.51 7.01 -16.58
C PHE A 108 17.77 7.61 -17.18
N GLU A 109 18.84 6.83 -17.27
CA GLU A 109 20.06 7.28 -17.94
C GLU A 109 19.85 7.23 -19.46
N ALA A 110 20.01 8.38 -20.12
CA ALA A 110 19.96 8.47 -21.57
C ALA A 110 21.21 7.83 -22.17
N LEU A 111 21.04 6.68 -22.83
CA LEU A 111 22.13 6.08 -23.60
C LEU A 111 22.43 6.91 -24.85
N THR A 112 23.71 7.19 -25.07
CA THR A 112 24.23 7.78 -26.32
C THR A 112 24.19 6.81 -27.50
N SER A 113 23.73 5.57 -27.30
CA SER A 113 23.85 4.47 -28.27
C SER A 113 22.57 3.65 -28.42
N GLY A 114 21.58 4.16 -29.16
CA GLY A 114 20.54 3.39 -29.89
C GLY A 114 19.57 2.46 -29.14
N PHE A 115 19.89 2.04 -27.93
CA PHE A 115 19.02 1.31 -27.01
C PHE A 115 18.33 2.34 -26.12
N GLY A 116 17.04 2.11 -25.85
CA GLY A 116 16.22 3.02 -25.04
C GLY A 116 16.80 3.26 -23.64
N PRO A 117 16.24 4.22 -22.89
CA PRO A 117 16.75 4.56 -21.56
C PRO A 117 16.74 3.34 -20.63
N ILE A 118 17.84 3.12 -19.91
CA ILE A 118 17.94 2.07 -18.89
C ILE A 118 17.53 2.68 -17.54
N PRO A 119 16.58 2.06 -16.81
CA PRO A 119 16.25 2.50 -15.46
C PRO A 119 17.41 2.17 -14.51
N ARG A 120 17.85 3.17 -13.77
CA ARG A 120 18.76 3.03 -12.63
C ARG A 120 17.96 3.31 -11.35
N THR A 121 17.72 2.25 -10.59
CA THR A 121 16.95 2.30 -9.35
C THR A 121 17.87 2.25 -8.15
N ASP A 122 17.72 3.22 -7.26
CA ASP A 122 18.35 3.22 -5.95
C ASP A 122 17.52 2.40 -4.96
N TYR A 123 17.77 1.09 -4.92
CA TYR A 123 17.05 0.16 -4.05
C TYR A 123 17.29 0.44 -2.56
N GLU A 124 18.47 0.94 -2.18
CA GLU A 124 18.78 1.28 -0.78
C GLU A 124 17.96 2.49 -0.32
N ALA A 125 17.80 3.50 -1.18
CA ALA A 125 16.94 4.64 -0.90
C ALA A 125 15.45 4.26 -0.80
N ILE A 126 14.96 3.39 -1.70
CA ILE A 126 13.59 2.86 -1.63
C ILE A 126 13.36 2.12 -0.32
N GLU A 127 14.30 1.24 0.06
CA GLU A 127 14.22 0.47 1.29
C GLU A 127 14.22 1.38 2.53
N LYS A 128 15.12 2.37 2.55
CA LYS A 128 15.20 3.36 3.62
C LYS A 128 13.91 4.16 3.77
N GLU A 129 13.32 4.65 2.67
CA GLU A 129 12.02 5.34 2.70
C GLU A 129 10.91 4.41 3.20
N SER A 130 10.84 3.17 2.71
CA SER A 130 9.86 2.17 3.15
C SER A 130 9.98 1.88 4.66
N ARG A 131 11.20 1.72 5.18
CA ARG A 131 11.46 1.51 6.61
C ARG A 131 11.02 2.71 7.47
N GLN A 132 11.15 3.94 6.97
CA GLN A 132 10.69 5.13 7.71
C GLN A 132 9.17 5.15 7.88
N PHE A 133 8.42 4.72 6.87
CA PHE A 133 6.96 4.57 6.99
C PHE A 133 6.62 3.49 8.01
N ASP A 134 7.24 2.31 7.88
CA ASP A 134 6.98 1.16 8.74
C ASP A 134 7.27 1.50 10.21
N GLU A 135 8.40 2.14 10.53
CA GLU A 135 8.74 2.50 11.91
C GLU A 135 7.70 3.43 12.57
N ARG A 136 7.05 4.30 11.78
CA ARG A 136 6.01 5.22 12.26
C ARG A 136 4.66 4.53 12.43
N CYS A 137 4.32 3.60 11.53
CA CYS A 137 2.97 3.06 11.42
C CYS A 137 2.81 1.65 12.02
N ARG A 138 3.92 0.89 12.16
CA ARG A 138 3.93 -0.54 12.49
C ARG A 138 3.11 -0.86 13.73
N GLN A 139 3.34 -0.16 14.84
CA GLN A 139 2.61 -0.47 16.08
C GLN A 139 1.10 -0.25 15.90
N ARG A 140 0.72 0.89 15.33
CA ARG A 140 -0.70 1.21 15.09
C ARG A 140 -1.36 0.23 14.13
N CYS A 141 -0.65 -0.18 13.07
CA CYS A 141 -1.09 -1.22 12.13
C CYS A 141 -1.42 -2.53 12.87
N LEU A 142 -0.49 -3.02 13.70
CA LEU A 142 -0.65 -4.28 14.43
C LEU A 142 -1.78 -4.19 15.47
N ASP A 143 -1.86 -3.10 16.23
CA ASP A 143 -2.89 -2.88 17.25
C ASP A 143 -4.31 -2.87 16.63
N LEU A 144 -4.46 -2.21 15.47
CA LEU A 144 -5.74 -2.17 14.77
C LEU A 144 -6.11 -3.54 14.21
N ALA A 145 -5.16 -4.28 13.64
CA ALA A 145 -5.42 -5.64 13.15
C ALA A 145 -5.89 -6.57 14.28
N GLU A 146 -5.25 -6.51 15.45
CA GLU A 146 -5.66 -7.24 16.65
C GLU A 146 -7.07 -6.82 17.10
N LYS A 147 -7.34 -5.52 17.16
CA LYS A 147 -8.66 -4.99 17.54
C LYS A 147 -9.77 -5.50 16.61
N ALA A 148 -9.54 -5.48 15.29
CA ALA A 148 -10.52 -5.99 14.32
C ALA A 148 -10.81 -7.49 14.54
N THR A 149 -9.78 -8.31 14.76
CA THR A 149 -9.98 -9.74 15.07
C THR A 149 -10.65 -9.98 16.43
N THR A 150 -10.50 -9.06 17.38
CA THR A 150 -11.18 -9.15 18.68
C THR A 150 -12.67 -8.82 18.57
N LEU A 151 -13.02 -7.84 17.73
CA LEU A 151 -14.41 -7.44 17.48
C LEU A 151 -15.19 -8.50 16.69
N GLU A 152 -14.54 -9.14 15.71
CA GLU A 152 -15.15 -10.16 14.86
C GLU A 152 -14.27 -11.43 14.80
N PRO A 153 -14.21 -12.21 15.90
CA PRO A 153 -13.32 -13.38 15.99
C PRO A 153 -13.74 -14.54 15.07
N ASP A 154 -15.00 -14.58 14.64
CA ASP A 154 -15.50 -15.61 13.74
C ASP A 154 -15.27 -15.28 12.26
N ASN A 155 -14.66 -14.13 11.94
CA ASN A 155 -14.39 -13.72 10.58
C ASN A 155 -12.97 -14.16 10.15
N PRO A 156 -12.83 -15.24 9.36
CA PRO A 156 -11.52 -15.77 9.00
C PRO A 156 -10.72 -14.82 8.10
N ILE A 157 -11.37 -13.86 7.43
CA ILE A 157 -10.66 -12.87 6.60
C ILE A 157 -9.80 -11.96 7.47
N TRP A 158 -10.28 -11.56 8.65
CA TRP A 158 -9.51 -10.73 9.59
C TRP A 158 -8.29 -11.47 10.14
N TRP A 159 -8.41 -12.77 10.43
CA TRP A 159 -7.27 -13.58 10.86
C TRP A 159 -6.20 -13.71 9.77
N ARG A 160 -6.61 -13.92 8.52
CA ARG A 160 -5.70 -13.95 7.36
C ARG A 160 -4.95 -12.63 7.18
N LEU A 161 -5.64 -11.51 7.35
CA LEU A 161 -5.05 -10.17 7.28
C LEU A 161 -4.12 -9.89 8.47
N ARG A 162 -4.56 -10.16 9.71
CA ARG A 162 -3.71 -10.00 10.91
C ARG A 162 -2.42 -10.81 10.82
N ALA A 163 -2.49 -12.03 10.27
CA ALA A 163 -1.33 -12.86 9.99
C ALA A 163 -0.42 -12.26 8.92
N ALA A 164 -0.95 -11.85 7.78
CA ALA A 164 -0.16 -11.24 6.70
C ALA A 164 0.51 -9.93 7.15
N LEU A 165 -0.18 -9.12 7.96
CA LEU A 165 0.32 -7.86 8.49
C LEU A 165 1.50 -8.03 9.47
N GLN A 166 1.81 -9.24 9.94
CA GLN A 166 3.05 -9.50 10.67
C GLN A 166 4.30 -9.32 9.80
N PHE A 167 4.16 -9.34 8.47
CA PHE A 167 5.28 -9.33 7.54
C PHE A 167 5.23 -8.10 6.65
N ARG A 168 6.39 -7.48 6.38
CA ARG A 168 6.43 -6.32 5.47
C ARG A 168 6.21 -6.79 4.04
N GLY A 169 5.33 -6.08 3.33
CA GLY A 169 5.19 -6.23 1.89
C GLY A 169 6.36 -5.55 1.20
N SER A 170 7.51 -6.23 1.09
CA SER A 170 8.61 -5.72 0.30
C SER A 170 8.36 -6.09 -1.17
N GLY A 171 8.24 -5.07 -2.03
CA GLY A 171 8.25 -5.26 -3.48
C GLY A 171 9.62 -5.72 -4.03
N LEU A 172 10.57 -6.04 -3.14
CA LEU A 172 11.97 -6.30 -3.44
C LEU A 172 12.40 -7.66 -2.89
N SER A 173 11.68 -8.73 -3.23
CA SER A 173 12.13 -10.14 -3.22
C SER A 173 12.72 -10.72 -1.91
N GLN A 174 12.80 -9.97 -0.83
CA GLN A 174 13.20 -10.41 0.50
C GLN A 174 12.01 -10.18 1.41
N ILE A 175 11.53 -11.21 2.09
CA ILE A 175 10.60 -10.98 3.18
C ILE A 175 11.43 -10.35 4.29
N ASP A 176 11.22 -9.05 4.53
CA ASP A 176 11.86 -8.39 5.67
C ASP A 176 11.53 -9.14 6.97
N GLU A 177 12.39 -8.96 7.98
CA GLU A 177 12.13 -9.47 9.33
C GLU A 177 10.67 -9.18 9.77
N PRO A 178 10.02 -10.14 10.44
CA PRO A 178 8.66 -9.94 10.92
C PRO A 178 8.56 -8.70 11.82
N ARG A 179 7.48 -7.94 11.65
CA ARG A 179 7.20 -6.71 12.39
C ARG A 179 7.07 -6.92 13.89
N ASN A 180 6.65 -8.11 14.31
CA ASN A 180 6.48 -8.46 15.72
C ASN A 180 7.32 -9.70 16.03
N PRO A 181 8.22 -9.69 17.03
CA PRO A 181 8.95 -10.89 17.41
C PRO A 181 8.05 -12.05 17.87
N ASN A 182 6.83 -11.74 18.32
CA ASN A 182 5.80 -12.73 18.68
C ASN A 182 4.92 -13.16 17.50
N TRP A 183 5.34 -12.91 16.26
CA TRP A 183 4.63 -13.36 15.06
C TRP A 183 4.26 -14.85 15.07
N PRO A 184 5.05 -15.81 15.61
CA PRO A 184 4.67 -17.22 15.58
C PRO A 184 3.39 -17.47 16.37
N ALA A 185 3.24 -16.83 17.53
CA ALA A 185 2.04 -16.98 18.36
C ALA A 185 0.80 -16.40 17.66
N VAL A 186 0.94 -15.29 16.94
CA VAL A 186 -0.16 -14.70 16.14
C VAL A 186 -0.60 -15.65 15.02
N LEU A 187 0.34 -16.34 14.38
CA LEU A 187 0.00 -17.33 13.35
C LEU A 187 -0.70 -18.56 13.94
N GLU A 188 -0.23 -19.07 15.08
CA GLU A 188 -0.90 -20.18 15.76
C GLU A 188 -2.31 -19.82 16.25
N GLU A 189 -2.49 -18.59 16.75
CA GLU A 189 -3.82 -18.07 17.10
C GLU A 189 -4.73 -18.04 15.86
N ALA A 190 -4.23 -17.53 14.73
CA ALA A 190 -4.99 -17.48 13.48
C ALA A 190 -5.36 -18.88 12.94
N VAL A 191 -4.48 -19.88 13.12
CA VAL A 191 -4.81 -21.29 12.82
C VAL A 191 -5.98 -21.78 13.66
N GLY A 192 -6.11 -21.36 14.92
CA GLY A 192 -7.26 -21.70 15.77
C GLY A 192 -8.60 -21.22 15.21
N HIS A 193 -8.61 -20.08 14.53
CA HIS A 193 -9.82 -19.45 13.96
C HIS A 193 -10.10 -19.80 12.48
N ASP A 194 -9.10 -20.31 11.76
CA ASP A 194 -9.19 -20.68 10.33
C ASP A 194 -8.33 -21.95 10.06
N PRO A 195 -8.65 -23.10 10.69
CA PRO A 195 -7.75 -24.26 10.80
C PRO A 195 -7.44 -24.94 9.46
N ASP A 196 -8.38 -24.90 8.51
CA ASP A 196 -8.22 -25.54 7.21
C ASP A 196 -7.35 -24.75 6.22
N ASN A 197 -6.91 -23.53 6.59
CA ASN A 197 -6.15 -22.66 5.71
C ASN A 197 -4.64 -22.77 5.95
N ALA A 198 -3.91 -23.13 4.90
CA ALA A 198 -2.46 -23.28 4.92
C ALA A 198 -1.68 -21.97 4.83
N LEU A 199 -2.35 -20.82 4.65
CA LEU A 199 -1.71 -19.51 4.60
C LEU A 199 -0.72 -19.29 5.75
N TYR A 200 -1.15 -19.56 6.99
CA TYR A 200 -0.35 -19.31 8.20
C TYR A 200 0.93 -20.14 8.22
N ASP A 201 0.84 -21.40 7.79
CA ASP A 201 2.03 -22.25 7.69
C ASP A 201 2.98 -21.74 6.63
N TYR A 202 2.48 -21.37 5.44
CA TYR A 202 3.35 -20.83 4.40
C TYR A 202 4.03 -19.53 4.82
N LEU A 203 3.33 -18.63 5.53
CA LEU A 203 3.95 -17.44 6.09
C LEU A 203 5.10 -17.80 7.06
N ALA A 204 4.89 -18.76 7.96
CA ALA A 204 5.95 -19.25 8.85
C ALA A 204 7.11 -19.88 8.09
N VAL A 205 6.83 -20.70 7.06
CA VAL A 205 7.85 -21.36 6.23
C VAL A 205 8.75 -20.34 5.57
N PHE A 206 8.19 -19.34 4.88
CA PHE A 206 9.02 -18.37 4.16
C PHE A 206 9.96 -17.63 5.10
N THR A 207 9.46 -17.17 6.26
CA THR A 207 10.28 -16.46 7.24
C THR A 207 11.34 -17.34 7.88
N LEU A 208 11.00 -18.57 8.29
CA LEU A 208 11.95 -19.47 8.93
C LEU A 208 13.02 -19.96 7.95
N TRP A 209 12.65 -20.21 6.69
CA TRP A 209 13.61 -20.54 5.65
C TRP A 209 14.56 -19.40 5.35
N GLU A 210 14.06 -18.19 5.10
CA GLU A 210 14.93 -17.04 4.84
C GLU A 210 15.91 -16.78 5.99
N ALA A 211 15.49 -16.96 7.24
CA ALA A 211 16.37 -16.85 8.40
C ALA A 211 17.38 -18.01 8.55
N ALA A 212 17.06 -19.19 8.01
CA ALA A 212 17.88 -20.39 8.19
C ALA A 212 18.99 -20.56 7.15
N PHE A 213 18.92 -19.88 6.01
CA PHE A 213 19.89 -20.02 4.92
C PHE A 213 20.85 -18.85 4.83
N LYS A 214 22.08 -19.14 4.40
CA LYS A 214 22.99 -18.15 3.82
C LYS A 214 23.24 -18.51 2.37
N VAL A 215 23.06 -17.52 1.50
CA VAL A 215 23.36 -17.60 0.08
C VAL A 215 24.68 -16.88 -0.17
N GLU A 216 25.66 -17.60 -0.70
CA GLU A 216 26.95 -17.06 -1.11
C GLU A 216 27.13 -17.27 -2.61
N TYR A 217 27.59 -16.24 -3.31
CA TYR A 217 27.94 -16.32 -4.72
C TYR A 217 29.46 -16.32 -4.86
N ASP A 218 30.00 -17.26 -5.62
CA ASP A 218 31.42 -17.23 -5.96
C ASP A 218 31.70 -16.23 -7.10
N ALA A 219 32.98 -16.01 -7.42
CA ALA A 219 33.39 -15.10 -8.50
C ALA A 219 32.89 -15.50 -9.90
N SER A 220 32.42 -16.74 -10.07
CA SER A 220 31.81 -17.25 -11.31
C SER A 220 30.28 -17.21 -11.27
N HIS A 221 29.68 -16.58 -10.24
CA HIS A 221 28.24 -16.54 -9.99
C HIS A 221 27.61 -17.92 -9.69
N ASN A 222 28.40 -18.92 -9.26
CA ASN A 222 27.82 -20.14 -8.72
C ASN A 222 27.22 -19.83 -7.34
N CYS A 223 26.03 -20.38 -7.10
CA CYS A 223 25.28 -20.18 -5.86
C CYS A 223 25.55 -21.33 -4.89
N LEU A 224 26.11 -21.04 -3.72
CA LEU A 224 26.21 -21.95 -2.59
C LEU A 224 25.14 -21.55 -1.56
N ILE A 225 24.25 -22.49 -1.22
CA ILE A 225 23.24 -22.32 -0.18
C ILE A 225 23.65 -23.18 1.01
N THR A 226 23.86 -22.56 2.16
CA THR A 226 24.23 -23.24 3.41
C THR A 226 23.15 -23.04 4.47
N ILE A 227 22.73 -24.11 5.13
CA ILE A 227 21.84 -24.04 6.31
C ILE A 227 22.70 -23.56 7.49
N GLN A 228 22.42 -22.37 8.01
CA GLN A 228 23.09 -21.79 9.17
C GLN A 228 22.35 -22.04 10.48
N ASP A 229 21.02 -22.17 10.43
CA ASP A 229 20.16 -22.52 11.56
C ASP A 229 19.40 -23.82 11.27
N PRO A 230 19.97 -24.99 11.63
CA PRO A 230 19.30 -26.28 11.45
C PRO A 230 17.97 -26.40 12.19
N ASP A 231 17.83 -25.75 13.36
CA ASP A 231 16.61 -25.78 14.15
C ASP A 231 15.51 -24.91 13.52
N GLY A 232 15.88 -23.73 13.00
CA GLY A 232 15.03 -22.90 12.15
C GLY A 232 14.54 -23.65 10.91
N PHE A 233 15.45 -24.36 10.23
CA PHE A 233 15.11 -25.17 9.07
C PHE A 233 14.13 -26.31 9.42
N ALA A 234 14.38 -27.07 10.48
CA ALA A 234 13.49 -28.15 10.92
C ALA A 234 12.09 -27.65 11.35
N ARG A 235 12.01 -26.47 11.97
CA ARG A 235 10.72 -25.81 12.26
C ARG A 235 9.97 -25.45 10.98
N ALA A 236 10.68 -24.93 9.96
CA ALA A 236 10.08 -24.67 8.67
C ALA A 236 9.55 -25.95 8.01
N GLU A 237 10.30 -27.06 8.04
CA GLU A 237 9.84 -28.36 7.54
C GLU A 237 8.56 -28.82 8.25
N THR A 238 8.48 -28.64 9.57
CA THR A 238 7.27 -28.97 10.33
C THR A 238 6.05 -28.18 9.85
N HIS A 239 6.21 -26.89 9.54
CA HIS A 239 5.13 -26.07 8.97
C HIS A 239 4.76 -26.50 7.55
N ILE A 240 5.72 -26.92 6.72
CA ILE A 240 5.44 -27.48 5.39
C ILE A 240 4.58 -28.73 5.49
N ASP A 241 4.97 -29.67 6.36
CA ASP A 241 4.22 -30.91 6.56
C ASP A 241 2.79 -30.59 7.02
N ARG A 242 2.63 -29.65 7.95
CA ARG A 242 1.30 -29.20 8.40
C ARG A 242 0.50 -28.56 7.26
N ALA A 243 1.11 -27.68 6.47
CA ALA A 243 0.48 -27.03 5.32
C ALA A 243 -0.05 -28.04 4.30
N GLN A 244 0.71 -29.10 4.02
CA GLN A 244 0.33 -30.14 3.06
C GLN A 244 -0.90 -30.96 3.48
N THR A 245 -1.24 -30.98 4.77
CA THR A 245 -2.46 -31.66 5.26
C THR A 245 -3.73 -30.83 5.11
N LYS A 246 -3.59 -29.53 4.83
CA LYS A 246 -4.71 -28.58 4.81
C LYS A 246 -5.37 -28.52 3.43
N SER A 247 -6.68 -28.25 3.42
CA SER A 247 -7.50 -28.33 2.21
C SER A 247 -7.63 -26.99 1.46
N LEU A 248 -7.20 -25.88 2.07
CA LEU A 248 -7.35 -24.54 1.51
C LEU A 248 -6.05 -23.75 1.57
N ILE A 249 -5.81 -22.95 0.53
CA ILE A 249 -4.87 -21.83 0.56
C ILE A 249 -5.68 -20.61 0.11
N ARG A 250 -6.13 -19.81 1.07
CA ARG A 250 -6.84 -18.56 0.80
C ARG A 250 -6.05 -17.41 1.38
N GLY A 251 -5.60 -16.54 0.49
CA GLY A 251 -4.98 -15.28 0.85
C GLY A 251 -6.01 -14.28 1.41
N TYR A 252 -5.58 -13.02 1.44
CA TYR A 252 -6.28 -11.92 2.07
C TYR A 252 -6.92 -10.94 1.07
N ALA A 253 -6.97 -11.30 -0.23
CA ALA A 253 -7.51 -10.43 -1.29
C ALA A 253 -8.97 -9.98 -1.05
N SER A 254 -9.73 -10.74 -0.24
CA SER A 254 -11.08 -10.35 0.19
C SER A 254 -11.11 -9.14 1.13
N GLY A 255 -9.97 -8.73 1.69
CA GLY A 255 -9.83 -7.52 2.52
C GLY A 255 -9.84 -6.21 1.76
N MET A 256 -9.83 -6.22 0.42
CA MET A 256 -9.84 -4.99 -0.38
C MET A 256 -11.09 -4.13 -0.13
N SER A 257 -12.24 -4.75 0.18
CA SER A 257 -13.46 -3.99 0.53
C SER A 257 -13.28 -3.15 1.80
N ALA A 258 -12.46 -3.61 2.75
CA ALA A 258 -12.15 -2.87 3.96
C ALA A 258 -11.36 -1.59 3.67
N VAL A 259 -10.41 -1.69 2.73
CA VAL A 259 -9.65 -0.54 2.23
C VAL A 259 -10.58 0.40 1.47
N ASP A 260 -11.42 -0.11 0.58
CA ASP A 260 -12.37 0.72 -0.17
C ASP A 260 -13.32 1.47 0.76
N LYS A 261 -13.82 0.80 1.81
CA LYS A 261 -14.68 1.41 2.84
C LYS A 261 -13.96 2.51 3.63
N LEU A 262 -12.68 2.31 3.94
CA LEU A 262 -11.85 3.34 4.58
C LEU A 262 -11.62 4.53 3.64
N LEU A 263 -11.20 4.26 2.41
CA LEU A 263 -10.89 5.28 1.40
C LEU A 263 -12.12 6.13 1.05
N ALA A 264 -13.32 5.53 1.03
CA ALA A 264 -14.58 6.26 0.85
C ALA A 264 -14.87 7.29 1.96
N ARG A 265 -14.18 7.20 3.10
CA ARG A 265 -14.27 8.15 4.23
C ARG A 265 -13.04 9.03 4.38
N ALA A 266 -11.99 8.77 3.60
CA ALA A 266 -10.71 9.46 3.70
C ALA A 266 -10.71 10.76 2.92
N ASN A 267 -10.18 11.82 3.52
CA ASN A 267 -9.91 13.08 2.86
C ASN A 267 -8.55 13.02 2.15
N LEU A 268 -8.51 12.29 1.02
CA LEU A 268 -7.30 12.07 0.20
C LEU A 268 -6.67 13.36 -0.36
N TRP A 269 -7.37 14.48 -0.18
CA TRP A 269 -7.03 15.80 -0.68
C TRP A 269 -6.73 16.79 0.45
N SER A 270 -6.62 16.32 1.71
CA SER A 270 -6.36 17.15 2.88
C SER A 270 -5.11 18.01 2.71
N THR A 271 -5.28 19.30 3.01
CA THR A 271 -4.34 20.41 2.85
C THR A 271 -3.68 20.82 4.17
N ASP A 272 -3.88 20.07 5.24
CA ASP A 272 -3.35 20.44 6.54
C ASP A 272 -1.85 20.13 6.61
N CYS A 273 -1.05 21.14 6.24
CA CYS A 273 0.33 21.35 6.65
C CYS A 273 0.41 22.63 7.48
#